data_AF-A0A7I8XNW8-F1
#
_entry.id   AF-A0A7I8XNW8-F1
#
_cell.length_a   1.000
_cell.length_b   1.000
_cell.length_c   1.000
_cell.angle_alpha   90.00
_cell.angle_beta   90.00
_cell.angle_gamma   90.00
#
_symmetry.space_group_name_H-M   'P 1'
#
loop_
_entity.id
_entity.type
_entity.pdbx_description
1 polymer ?
#
loop_
_entity_poly.entity_id
_entity_poly.type
_entity_poly.pdbx_seq_one_letter_code
_entity_poly.pdbx_strand_id
1 'polypeptide(L)'
;MKSVCVCFLLLAVSTALAADSVLYRLCKNFVGAQNMWKAEGKCPRSFKQGEEAACNDLENFKPPYENDEQERNIMMGVMGCRVTRCELTDEYCESNKATLDRLSPKQKSSE
;
A
#
# COMPACT_ATOMS: atom_id res chain seq x y z
N MET A 1 -24.31 -33.31 15.25
CA MET A 1 -23.49 -32.79 14.12
C MET A 1 -24.02 -31.43 13.64
N LYS A 2 -23.90 -30.36 14.44
CA LYS A 2 -24.24 -28.97 14.01
C LYS A 2 -23.31 -27.89 14.60
N SER A 3 -22.42 -28.24 15.53
CA SER A 3 -21.53 -27.30 16.23
C SER A 3 -20.12 -27.17 15.63
N VAL A 4 -19.81 -27.88 14.55
CA VAL A 4 -18.43 -27.90 14.00
C VAL A 4 -18.19 -26.75 13.01
N CYS A 5 -19.22 -26.19 12.38
CA CYS A 5 -19.04 -25.12 11.38
C CYS A 5 -18.72 -23.74 11.96
N VAL A 6 -19.05 -23.46 13.23
CA VAL A 6 -18.87 -22.12 13.81
C VAL A 6 -17.40 -21.85 14.18
N CYS A 7 -16.66 -22.89 14.59
CA CYS A 7 -15.25 -22.75 14.94
C CYS A 7 -14.34 -22.51 13.72
N PHE A 8 -14.71 -23.03 12.54
CA PHE A 8 -13.93 -22.82 11.31
C PHE A 8 -14.06 -21.39 10.75
N LEU A 9 -15.22 -20.74 10.93
CA LEU A 9 -15.41 -19.36 10.49
C LEU A 9 -14.61 -18.36 11.33
N LEU A 10 -14.49 -18.59 12.64
CA LEU A 10 -13.73 -17.71 13.54
C LEU A 10 -12.21 -17.77 13.29
N LEU A 11 -11.69 -18.93 12.89
CA LEU A 11 -10.29 -19.10 12.52
C LEU A 11 -9.95 -18.38 11.20
N ALA A 12 -10.85 -18.36 10.22
CA ALA A 12 -10.62 -17.69 8.93
C ALA A 12 -10.49 -16.16 9.09
N VAL A 13 -11.27 -15.55 9.98
CA VAL A 13 -11.26 -14.09 10.20
C VAL A 13 -10.02 -13.66 11.00
N SER A 14 -9.56 -14.48 11.94
CA SER A 14 -8.36 -14.18 12.74
C SER A 14 -7.05 -14.39 11.96
N THR A 15 -7.03 -15.27 10.96
CA THR A 15 -5.90 -15.36 10.00
C THR A 15 -5.82 -14.18 9.03
N ALA A 16 -6.93 -13.49 8.74
CA ALA A 16 -6.95 -12.38 7.79
C ALA A 16 -6.21 -11.14 8.32
N LEU A 17 -6.34 -10.83 9.62
CA LEU A 17 -5.69 -9.66 10.24
C LEU A 17 -4.18 -9.84 10.46
N ALA A 18 -3.68 -11.08 10.43
CA ALA A 18 -2.25 -11.40 10.50
C ALA A 18 -1.60 -11.56 9.10
N ALA A 19 -2.38 -11.48 8.01
CA ALA A 19 -1.93 -11.80 6.66
C ALA A 19 -1.52 -10.59 5.81
N ASP A 20 -1.87 -9.37 6.24
CA ASP A 20 -1.62 -8.17 5.44
C ASP A 20 -0.13 -7.82 5.37
N SER A 21 0.33 -7.52 4.16
CA SER A 21 1.74 -7.27 3.92
C SER A 21 2.22 -5.95 4.51
N VAL A 22 3.55 -5.80 4.63
CA VAL A 22 4.13 -4.53 5.14
C VAL A 22 3.80 -3.38 4.21
N LEU A 23 3.84 -3.59 2.89
CA LEU A 23 3.53 -2.56 1.90
C LEU A 23 2.05 -2.16 1.91
N TYR A 24 1.13 -3.12 2.06
CA TYR A 24 -0.29 -2.81 2.17
C TYR A 24 -0.60 -2.02 3.44
N ARG A 25 -0.06 -2.44 4.59
CA ARG A 25 -0.20 -1.70 5.86
C ARG A 25 0.40 -0.30 5.77
N LEU A 26 1.55 -0.16 5.11
CA LEU A 26 2.17 1.15 4.88
C LEU A 26 1.25 2.07 4.06
N CYS A 27 0.63 1.54 3.00
CA CYS A 27 -0.35 2.29 2.20
C CYS A 27 -1.51 2.80 3.06
N LYS A 28 -2.16 1.92 3.83
CA LYS A 28 -3.28 2.29 4.72
C LYS A 28 -2.87 3.30 5.80
N ASN A 29 -1.68 3.15 6.37
CA ASN A 29 -1.14 4.10 7.33
C ASN A 29 -0.94 5.50 6.72
N PHE A 30 -0.47 5.58 5.47
CA PHE A 30 -0.36 6.85 4.78
C PHE A 30 -1.70 7.48 4.44
N VAL A 31 -2.74 6.70 4.14
CA VAL A 31 -4.11 7.22 4.00
C VAL A 31 -4.57 7.85 5.31
N GLY A 32 -4.38 7.14 6.44
CA GLY A 32 -4.70 7.68 7.77
C GLY A 32 -3.93 8.96 8.09
N ALA A 33 -2.62 8.99 7.82
CA ALA A 33 -1.79 10.17 8.00
C ALA A 33 -2.24 11.35 7.11
N GLN A 34 -2.58 11.09 5.85
CA GLN A 34 -3.13 12.10 4.95
C GLN A 34 -4.43 12.70 5.46
N ASN A 35 -5.35 11.88 5.97
CA ASN A 35 -6.62 12.37 6.49
C ASN A 35 -6.40 13.36 7.64
N MET A 36 -5.41 13.09 8.51
CA MET A 36 -5.00 14.05 9.55
C MET A 36 -4.37 15.31 8.94
N TRP A 37 -3.45 15.18 7.98
CA TRP A 37 -2.83 16.34 7.34
C TRP A 37 -3.84 17.21 6.58
N LYS A 38 -4.86 16.62 5.95
CA LYS A 38 -5.98 17.34 5.33
C LYS A 38 -6.77 18.12 6.38
N ALA A 39 -7.12 17.49 7.51
CA ALA A 39 -7.83 18.14 8.60
C ALA A 39 -7.04 19.31 9.21
N GLU A 40 -5.71 19.21 9.23
CA GLU A 40 -4.80 20.25 9.72
C GLU A 40 -4.42 21.31 8.67
N GLY A 41 -4.92 21.20 7.42
CA GLY A 41 -4.57 22.13 6.34
C GLY A 41 -3.11 22.03 5.86
N LYS A 42 -2.44 20.89 6.10
CA LYS A 42 -1.04 20.63 5.75
C LYS A 42 -0.87 19.92 4.40
N CYS A 43 -1.92 19.89 3.60
CA CYS A 43 -1.95 19.27 2.28
C CYS A 43 -2.35 20.26 1.18
N PRO A 44 -1.81 20.14 -0.06
CA PRO A 44 -0.74 19.23 -0.47
C PRO A 44 0.61 19.62 0.16
N ARG A 45 1.56 18.69 0.15
CA ARG A 45 2.94 18.97 0.57
C ARG A 45 3.69 19.58 -0.61
N SER A 46 4.58 20.52 -0.35
CA SER A 46 5.41 21.12 -1.39
C SER A 46 6.40 20.11 -1.94
N PHE A 47 6.44 19.98 -3.27
CA PHE A 47 7.47 19.23 -3.98
C PHE A 47 8.82 19.92 -3.86
N LYS A 48 9.89 19.12 -3.76
CA LYS A 48 11.24 19.61 -4.00
C LYS A 48 11.48 19.78 -5.50
N GLN A 49 12.51 20.54 -5.85
CA GLN A 49 12.88 20.76 -7.26
C GLN A 49 13.09 19.42 -7.98
N GLY A 50 12.36 19.21 -9.09
CA GLY A 50 12.44 17.99 -9.92
C GLY A 50 11.59 16.81 -9.44
N GLU A 51 11.03 16.86 -8.23
CA GLU A 51 10.24 15.76 -7.67
C GLU A 51 8.89 15.59 -8.39
N GLU A 52 8.26 16.68 -8.82
CA GLU A 52 7.01 16.62 -9.57
C GLU A 52 7.19 15.95 -10.95
N ALA A 53 8.30 16.23 -11.64
CA ALA A 53 8.62 15.58 -12.90
C ALA A 53 8.86 14.08 -12.71
N ALA A 54 9.65 13.71 -11.68
CA ALA A 54 9.86 12.31 -11.32
C ALA A 54 8.54 11.60 -10.98
N CYS A 55 7.60 12.29 -10.32
CA CYS A 55 6.28 11.74 -10.03
C CYS A 55 5.45 11.50 -11.29
N ASN A 56 5.50 12.43 -12.25
CA ASN A 56 4.84 12.23 -13.54
C ASN A 56 5.45 11.04 -14.28
N ASP A 57 6.78 10.89 -14.28
CA ASP A 57 7.44 9.76 -14.93
C ASP A 57 7.06 8.42 -14.30
N LEU A 58 7.00 8.37 -12.96
CA LEU A 58 6.60 7.17 -12.21
C LEU A 58 5.14 6.79 -12.46
N GLU A 59 4.21 7.75 -12.44
CA GLU A 59 2.78 7.49 -12.66
C GLU A 59 2.46 7.14 -14.11
N ASN A 60 3.27 7.61 -15.06
CA ASN A 60 3.15 7.27 -16.48
C ASN A 60 3.95 6.01 -16.87
N PHE A 61 4.69 5.41 -15.94
CA PHE A 61 5.38 4.15 -16.20
C PHE A 61 4.37 3.08 -16.62
N LYS A 62 4.65 2.42 -17.75
CA LYS A 62 3.84 1.31 -18.24
C LYS A 62 4.67 0.02 -18.19
N PRO A 63 4.09 -1.09 -17.70
CA PRO A 63 4.73 -2.40 -17.78
C PRO A 63 5.17 -2.74 -19.21
N PRO A 64 6.13 -3.66 -19.39
CA PRO A 64 6.56 -4.67 -18.41
C PRO A 64 7.54 -4.17 -17.35
N TYR A 65 7.51 -4.80 -16.18
CA TYR A 65 8.57 -4.68 -15.17
C TYR A 65 9.65 -5.72 -15.44
N GLU A 66 10.90 -5.35 -15.21
CA GLU A 66 12.06 -6.24 -15.35
C GLU A 66 12.08 -7.33 -14.27
N ASN A 67 11.62 -7.00 -13.06
CA ASN A 67 11.54 -7.91 -11.91
C ASN A 67 10.65 -7.32 -10.80
N ASP A 68 10.35 -8.13 -9.78
CA ASP A 68 9.54 -7.73 -8.62
C ASP A 68 10.17 -6.56 -7.82
N GLU A 69 11.49 -6.43 -7.82
CA GLU A 69 12.15 -5.30 -7.15
C GLU A 69 11.90 -3.98 -7.87
N GLN A 70 11.98 -3.96 -9.20
CA GLN A 70 11.65 -2.78 -10.01
C GLN A 70 10.17 -2.42 -9.85
N GLU A 71 9.28 -3.41 -9.91
CA GLU A 71 7.85 -3.20 -9.68
C GLU A 71 7.58 -2.61 -8.29
N ARG A 72 8.20 -3.16 -7.24
CA ARG A 72 8.10 -2.64 -5.87
C ARG A 72 8.58 -1.19 -5.78
N ASN A 73 9.73 -0.88 -6.38
CA ASN A 73 10.30 0.47 -6.33
C ASN A 73 9.39 1.49 -7.05
N ILE A 74 8.83 1.13 -8.20
CA ILE A 74 7.87 1.97 -8.93
C ILE A 74 6.59 2.16 -8.11
N MET A 75 6.03 1.09 -7.54
CA MET A 75 4.83 1.15 -6.70
C MET A 75 5.02 2.03 -5.46
N MET A 76 6.16 1.92 -4.78
CA MET A 76 6.49 2.79 -3.65
C MET A 76 6.68 4.25 -4.09
N GLY A 77 7.30 4.48 -5.24
CA GLY A 77 7.44 5.81 -5.83
C GLY A 77 6.10 6.47 -6.12
N VAL A 78 5.20 5.77 -6.83
CA VAL A 78 3.83 6.24 -7.12
C VAL A 78 3.06 6.50 -5.82
N MET A 79 3.18 5.62 -4.82
CA MET A 79 2.58 5.85 -3.50
C MET A 79 3.12 7.13 -2.86
N GLY A 80 4.43 7.35 -2.87
CA GLY A 80 5.07 8.57 -2.38
C GLY A 80 4.56 9.83 -3.08
N CYS A 81 4.41 9.79 -4.40
CA CYS A 81 3.87 10.88 -5.20
C CYS A 81 2.42 11.22 -4.82
N ARG A 82 1.56 10.21 -4.72
CA ARG A 82 0.18 10.37 -4.22
C ARG A 82 0.16 10.88 -2.78
N VAL A 83 1.14 10.50 -1.96
CA VAL A 83 1.31 11.03 -0.60
C VAL A 83 1.60 12.52 -0.61
N THR A 84 2.57 12.96 -1.41
CA THR A 84 2.97 14.37 -1.54
C THR A 84 1.82 15.22 -2.09
N ARG A 85 1.11 14.74 -3.11
CA ARG A 85 -0.08 15.42 -3.69
C ARG A 85 -1.33 15.37 -2.81
N CYS A 86 -1.31 14.57 -1.75
CA CYS A 86 -2.46 14.34 -0.89
C CYS A 86 -3.66 13.65 -1.61
N GLU A 87 -3.32 12.74 -2.52
CA GLU A 87 -4.23 11.98 -3.40
C GLU A 87 -4.17 10.47 -3.13
N LEU A 88 -3.59 10.04 -2.00
CA LEU A 88 -3.58 8.63 -1.64
C LEU A 88 -4.92 8.30 -0.98
N THR A 89 -5.62 7.30 -1.50
CA THR A 89 -6.96 6.92 -1.06
C THR A 89 -6.98 5.48 -0.56
N ASP A 90 -7.99 5.15 0.24
CA ASP A 90 -8.25 3.75 0.61
C ASP A 90 -8.45 2.87 -0.63
N GLU A 91 -9.20 3.36 -1.62
CA GLU A 91 -9.43 2.66 -2.89
C GLU A 91 -8.13 2.31 -3.62
N TYR A 92 -7.13 3.19 -3.61
CA TYR A 92 -5.82 2.88 -4.18
C TYR A 92 -5.16 1.71 -3.43
N CYS A 93 -5.20 1.70 -2.10
CA CYS A 93 -4.62 0.60 -1.32
C CYS A 93 -5.38 -0.72 -1.56
N GLU A 94 -6.72 -0.70 -1.60
CA GLU A 94 -7.54 -1.90 -1.82
C GLU A 94 -7.34 -2.46 -3.24
N SER A 95 -7.40 -1.61 -4.27
CA SER A 95 -7.21 -2.02 -5.67
C SER A 95 -5.81 -2.60 -5.95
N ASN A 96 -4.81 -2.19 -5.16
CA ASN A 96 -3.44 -2.68 -5.28
C ASN A 96 -3.08 -3.72 -4.23
N LYS A 97 -4.00 -4.16 -3.37
CA LYS A 97 -3.72 -5.04 -2.23
C LYS A 97 -2.98 -6.31 -2.65
N ALA A 98 -3.46 -7.01 -3.68
CA ALA A 98 -2.83 -8.24 -4.15
C ALA A 98 -1.39 -8.03 -4.64
N THR A 99 -1.14 -6.92 -5.34
CA THR A 99 0.21 -6.53 -5.79
C THR A 99 1.10 -6.17 -4.61
N LEU A 100 0.63 -5.34 -3.69
CA LEU A 100 1.37 -4.97 -2.48
C LEU A 100 1.66 -6.19 -1.59
N ASP A 101 0.73 -7.15 -1.54
CA ASP A 101 0.89 -8.41 -0.81
C ASP A 101 1.96 -9.31 -1.44
N ARG A 102 2.00 -9.41 -2.77
CA ARG A 102 3.05 -10.15 -3.49
C ARG A 102 4.42 -9.50 -3.35
N LEU A 103 4.50 -8.17 -3.44
CA LEU A 103 5.76 -7.42 -3.46
C LEU A 103 6.41 -7.23 -2.08
N SER A 104 5.70 -7.56 -1.00
CA SER A 104 6.26 -7.56 0.34
C SER A 104 6.58 -9.00 0.76
N PRO A 105 7.85 -9.43 0.74
CA PRO A 105 8.19 -10.77 1.21
C PRO A 105 7.78 -10.90 2.67
N LYS A 106 6.97 -11.92 2.98
CA LYS A 106 6.72 -12.32 4.36
C LYS A 106 8.09 -12.57 4.99
N GLN A 107 8.42 -11.88 6.08
CA GLN A 107 9.59 -12.23 6.88
C GLN A 107 9.54 -13.74 7.10
N LYS A 108 10.50 -14.49 6.52
CA LYS A 108 10.72 -15.86 6.94
C LYS A 108 10.99 -15.76 8.43
N SER A 109 10.07 -16.25 9.25
CA SER A 109 10.41 -16.60 10.62
C SER A 109 11.56 -17.58 10.50
N SER A 110 12.75 -17.16 10.90
CA SER A 110 13.86 -18.08 11.10
C SER A 110 13.40 -19.12 12.11
N GLU A 111 13.15 -20.34 11.66
CA GLU A 111 13.12 -21.53 12.52
C GLU A 111 14.50 -21.77 13.13
#